data_AF-A0A6I3EYZ3-F1
#
_entry.id   AF-A0A6I3EYZ3-F1
#
_cell.length_a   1.000
_cell.length_b   1.000
_cell.length_c   1.000
_cell.angle_alpha   90.00
_cell.angle_beta   90.00
_cell.angle_gamma   90.00
#
_symmetry.space_group_name_H-M   'P 1'
#
loop_
_entity.id
_entity.type
_entity.pdbx_description
1 polymer ?
#
loop_
_entity_poly.entity_id
_entity_poly.type
_entity_poly.pdbx_seq_one_letter_code
_entity_poly.pdbx_strand_id
1 'polypeptide(L)'
;MNGSMDGYWPSPWPAEDNGPSRTAASVGAFADWSGESAEVVSRDAHGTTMAILRSPGEVFLHGHHVDDRTTCWVERIDPTTLEMQTRIDDLPGGRRWPGGIAAHADGSLIVAFGRHVHRLTADLELVATRRLPRDRPYNSFVILPDGCLV
;
A
#
# COMPACT_ATOMS: atom_id res chain seq x y z
N MET A 1 4.39 17.14 16.76
CA MET A 1 3.10 17.35 16.10
C MET A 1 2.70 16.02 15.49
N ASN A 2 1.60 15.41 15.93
CA ASN A 2 1.04 14.27 15.20
C ASN A 2 0.49 14.81 13.88
N GLY A 3 0.94 14.28 12.74
CA GLY A 3 0.40 14.66 11.43
C GLY A 3 -1.08 14.30 11.36
N SER A 4 -1.89 15.18 10.76
CA SER A 4 -3.30 14.86 10.52
C SER A 4 -3.43 13.71 9.51
N MET A 5 -4.43 12.85 9.73
CA MET A 5 -4.76 11.72 8.85
C MET A 5 -5.86 12.07 7.84
N ASP A 6 -6.29 13.34 7.74
CA ASP A 6 -7.47 13.74 6.94
C ASP A 6 -7.33 13.44 5.43
N GLY A 7 -6.10 13.34 4.93
CA GLY A 7 -5.81 12.95 3.54
C GLY A 7 -5.85 11.44 3.28
N TYR A 8 -5.93 10.62 4.33
CA TYR A 8 -5.94 9.16 4.26
C TYR A 8 -7.35 8.61 4.47
N TRP A 9 -7.60 7.42 3.92
CA TRP A 9 -8.81 6.68 4.23
C TRP A 9 -8.88 6.37 5.74
N PRO A 10 -10.07 6.44 6.38
CA PRO A 10 -10.24 6.13 7.80
C PRO A 10 -10.08 4.62 8.06
N SER A 11 -8.83 4.18 8.13
CA SER A 11 -8.40 2.79 8.29
C SER A 11 -7.37 2.67 9.41
N PRO A 12 -7.26 1.50 10.07
CA PRO A 12 -6.22 1.26 11.06
C PRO A 12 -4.79 1.24 10.50
N TRP A 13 -4.62 1.05 9.18
CA TRP A 13 -3.31 1.04 8.52
C TRP A 13 -3.40 1.48 7.04
N PRO A 14 -3.72 2.75 6.72
CA PRO A 14 -4.00 3.17 5.36
C PRO A 14 -2.76 3.34 4.48
N ALA A 15 -1.56 3.34 5.03
CA ALA A 15 -0.32 3.63 4.31
C ALA A 15 0.91 3.03 4.98
N GLU A 16 2.05 3.10 4.29
CA GLU A 16 3.38 2.80 4.86
C GLU A 16 3.56 3.45 6.23
N ASP A 17 4.10 2.69 7.19
CA ASP A 17 4.36 3.10 8.58
C ASP A 17 3.16 3.76 9.29
N ASN A 18 1.94 3.44 8.84
CA ASN A 18 0.68 4.01 9.30
C ASN A 18 0.51 5.53 9.11
N GLY A 19 1.04 6.07 8.01
CA GLY A 19 0.77 7.45 7.60
C GLY A 19 1.94 8.42 7.80
N PRO A 20 1.67 9.75 7.85
CA PRO A 20 2.68 10.77 7.62
C PRO A 20 3.68 10.91 8.78
N SER A 21 3.31 10.47 10.00
CA SER A 21 4.21 10.44 11.15
C SER A 21 5.15 9.24 11.17
N ARG A 22 4.91 8.22 10.32
CA ARG A 22 5.69 6.99 10.21
C ARG A 22 6.01 6.32 11.55
N THR A 23 5.03 6.27 12.44
CA THR A 23 5.22 5.73 13.78
C THR A 23 5.20 4.21 13.80
N ALA A 24 4.73 3.56 12.72
CA ALA A 24 4.51 2.12 12.65
C ALA A 24 3.67 1.59 13.82
N ALA A 25 2.76 2.43 14.35
CA ALA A 25 1.89 2.10 15.47
C ALA A 25 0.47 1.98 14.94
N SER A 26 -0.18 0.83 15.12
CA SER A 26 -1.60 0.66 14.79
C SER A 26 -2.48 1.35 15.83
N VAL A 27 -3.70 1.68 15.43
CA VAL A 27 -4.75 2.09 16.38
C VAL A 27 -5.36 0.85 17.04
N GLY A 28 -5.43 0.86 18.37
CA GLY A 28 -6.03 -0.22 19.16
C GLY A 28 -5.09 -0.77 20.24
N ALA A 29 -5.64 -1.60 21.13
CA ALA A 29 -4.85 -2.36 22.08
C ALA A 29 -4.38 -3.67 21.44
N PHE A 30 -3.17 -4.11 21.78
CA PHE A 30 -2.72 -5.46 21.47
C PHE A 30 -3.68 -6.48 22.09
N ALA A 31 -4.19 -7.43 21.31
CA ALA A 31 -5.07 -8.48 21.83
C ALA A 31 -4.25 -9.40 22.75
N ASP A 32 -4.63 -9.49 24.02
CA ASP A 32 -3.99 -10.35 25.01
C ASP A 32 -3.89 -11.80 24.47
N TRP A 33 -2.70 -12.41 24.54
CA TRP A 33 -2.46 -13.80 24.10
C TRP A 33 -3.03 -14.83 25.08
N SER A 34 -4.10 -14.51 25.80
CA SER A 34 -4.67 -15.37 26.85
C SER A 34 -5.40 -16.61 26.31
N GLY A 35 -5.44 -16.81 24.99
CA GLY A 35 -6.02 -17.97 24.33
C GLY A 35 -5.02 -19.13 24.20
N GLU A 36 -5.50 -20.37 24.42
CA GLU A 36 -4.65 -21.57 24.45
C GLU A 36 -4.16 -22.05 23.08
N SER A 37 -4.58 -21.42 21.97
CA SER A 37 -4.11 -21.77 20.63
C SER A 37 -3.97 -20.55 19.72
N ALA A 38 -2.82 -20.46 19.04
CA ALA A 38 -2.56 -19.52 17.96
C ALA A 38 -2.43 -20.31 16.65
N GLU A 39 -3.10 -19.85 15.60
CA GLU A 39 -2.94 -20.37 14.24
C GLU A 39 -2.11 -19.37 13.42
N VAL A 40 -1.23 -19.90 12.58
CA VAL A 40 -0.41 -19.10 11.67
C VAL A 40 -0.73 -19.53 10.24
N VAL A 41 -1.22 -18.58 9.45
CA VAL A 41 -1.36 -18.71 8.00
C VAL A 41 -0.26 -17.90 7.35
N SER A 42 0.43 -18.49 6.38
CA SER A 42 1.49 -17.82 5.63
C SER A 42 1.40 -18.16 4.14
N ARG A 43 1.82 -17.20 3.32
CA ARG A 43 1.95 -17.35 1.87
C ARG A 43 3.23 -16.66 1.42
N ASP A 44 4.00 -17.33 0.57
CA ASP A 44 5.12 -16.69 -0.11
C ASP A 44 4.62 -15.64 -1.10
N ALA A 45 5.08 -14.40 -0.93
CA ALA A 45 4.73 -13.29 -1.79
C ALA A 45 6.01 -12.52 -2.18
N HIS A 46 6.75 -13.08 -3.13
CA HIS A 46 8.06 -12.58 -3.54
C HIS A 46 7.96 -11.17 -4.15
N GLY A 47 8.86 -10.27 -3.72
CA GLY A 47 8.85 -8.88 -4.17
C GLY A 47 7.79 -7.99 -3.51
N THR A 48 6.99 -8.53 -2.58
CA THR A 48 6.11 -7.71 -1.72
C THR A 48 6.95 -6.73 -0.93
N THR A 49 6.53 -5.48 -0.93
CA THR A 49 7.18 -4.39 -0.19
C THR A 49 6.40 -4.04 1.07
N MET A 50 5.06 -3.96 0.97
CA MET A 50 4.21 -3.58 2.11
C MET A 50 2.76 -4.01 1.90
N ALA A 51 2.00 -4.00 3.00
CA ALA A 51 0.56 -4.18 3.02
C ALA A 51 -0.13 -2.94 3.62
N ILE A 52 -1.33 -2.63 3.13
CA ILE A 52 -2.22 -1.62 3.72
C ILE A 52 -3.62 -2.17 3.89
N LEU A 53 -4.36 -1.53 4.79
CA LEU A 53 -5.77 -1.79 5.07
C LEU A 53 -6.60 -0.62 4.54
N ARG A 54 -7.76 -0.91 3.94
CA ARG A 54 -8.75 0.12 3.58
C ARG A 54 -10.02 -0.08 4.40
N SER A 55 -11.09 -0.62 3.82
CA SER A 55 -12.31 -0.97 4.55
C SER A 55 -12.14 -2.31 5.26
N PRO A 56 -13.00 -2.68 6.22
CA PRO A 56 -12.96 -4.01 6.83
C PRO A 56 -12.93 -5.12 5.78
N GLY A 57 -11.95 -6.04 5.90
CA GLY A 57 -11.74 -7.13 4.95
C GLY A 57 -10.96 -6.76 3.69
N GLU A 58 -10.60 -5.49 3.50
CA GLU A 58 -9.78 -5.06 2.36
C GLU A 58 -8.32 -4.92 2.75
N VAL A 59 -7.51 -5.88 2.30
CA VAL A 59 -6.06 -5.90 2.47
C VAL A 59 -5.42 -5.83 1.08
N PHE A 60 -4.54 -4.84 0.90
CA PHE A 60 -3.82 -4.65 -0.35
C PHE A 60 -2.32 -4.81 -0.15
N LEU A 61 -1.69 -5.61 -1.00
CA LEU A 61 -0.24 -5.76 -1.07
C LEU A 61 0.30 -4.94 -2.23
N HIS A 62 1.37 -4.19 -2.00
CA HIS A 62 2.17 -3.60 -3.05
C HIS A 62 3.51 -4.33 -3.16
N GLY A 63 3.91 -4.63 -4.39
CA GLY A 63 5.21 -5.21 -4.67
C GLY A 63 5.68 -4.97 -6.09
N HIS A 64 6.81 -5.56 -6.43
CA HIS A 64 7.42 -5.44 -7.75
C HIS A 64 7.94 -6.78 -8.25
N HIS A 65 8.16 -6.88 -9.55
CA HIS A 65 8.78 -8.08 -10.11
C HIS A 65 10.26 -8.14 -9.74
N VAL A 66 10.72 -9.31 -9.31
CA VAL A 66 12.11 -9.57 -8.88
C VAL A 66 13.03 -9.82 -10.09
N ASP A 67 12.46 -10.07 -11.28
CA ASP A 67 13.18 -10.18 -12.55
C ASP A 67 13.68 -8.82 -13.06
N ASP A 68 14.11 -8.71 -14.32
CA ASP A 68 14.62 -7.45 -14.88
C ASP A 68 13.53 -6.43 -15.24
N ARG A 69 12.24 -6.73 -14.98
CA ARG A 69 11.16 -5.78 -15.22
C ARG A 69 11.30 -4.55 -14.32
N THR A 70 10.78 -3.45 -14.85
CA THR A 70 10.75 -2.15 -14.16
C THR A 70 9.32 -1.76 -13.82
N THR A 71 8.49 -2.77 -13.52
CA THR A 71 7.07 -2.64 -13.22
C THR A 71 6.75 -3.10 -11.79
N CYS A 72 5.67 -2.55 -11.23
CA CYS A 72 5.09 -2.99 -9.97
C CYS A 72 3.71 -3.62 -10.16
N TRP A 73 3.16 -4.09 -9.06
CA TRP A 73 1.88 -4.74 -9.00
C TRP A 73 1.19 -4.43 -7.68
N VAL A 74 -0.14 -4.55 -7.68
CA VAL A 74 -0.96 -4.50 -6.46
C VAL A 74 -1.87 -5.71 -6.43
N GLU A 75 -1.91 -6.39 -5.29
CA GLU A 75 -2.87 -7.48 -5.02
C GLU A 75 -3.87 -7.03 -3.99
N ARG A 76 -5.12 -7.47 -4.14
CA ARG A 76 -6.07 -7.59 -3.04
C ARG A 76 -6.06 -9.04 -2.57
N ILE A 77 -5.93 -9.25 -1.27
CA ILE A 77 -5.87 -10.60 -0.69
C ILE A 77 -7.01 -10.81 0.32
N ASP A 78 -7.35 -12.07 0.55
CA ASP A 78 -8.18 -12.46 1.68
C ASP A 78 -7.38 -12.28 2.98
N PRO A 79 -7.91 -11.58 4.01
CA PRO A 79 -7.18 -11.31 5.25
C PRO A 79 -6.93 -12.53 6.12
N THR A 80 -7.65 -13.64 5.89
CA THR A 80 -7.58 -14.86 6.71
C THR A 80 -6.80 -15.95 6.01
N THR A 81 -7.08 -16.21 4.73
CA THR A 81 -6.39 -17.27 3.97
C THR A 81 -5.12 -16.76 3.29
N LEU A 82 -4.95 -15.43 3.16
CA LEU A 82 -3.89 -14.75 2.41
C LEU A 82 -3.93 -15.03 0.90
N GLU A 83 -4.97 -15.71 0.39
CA GLU A 83 -5.14 -15.99 -1.04
C GLU A 83 -5.40 -14.70 -1.82
N MET A 84 -4.80 -14.60 -3.00
CA MET A 84 -5.01 -13.49 -3.92
C MET A 84 -6.45 -13.52 -4.44
N GLN A 85 -7.20 -12.45 -4.23
CA GLN A 85 -8.55 -12.27 -4.75
C GLN A 85 -8.53 -11.61 -6.13
N THR A 86 -7.75 -10.55 -6.28
CA THR A 86 -7.54 -9.86 -7.56
C THR A 86 -6.17 -9.19 -7.57
N ARG A 87 -5.65 -8.92 -8.77
CA ARG A 87 -4.33 -8.31 -8.97
C ARG A 87 -4.32 -7.47 -10.22
N ILE A 88 -3.68 -6.31 -10.10
CA ILE A 88 -3.20 -5.56 -11.26
C ILE A 88 -1.68 -5.70 -11.33
N ASP A 89 -1.20 -6.06 -12.52
CA ASP A 89 0.22 -6.31 -12.80
C ASP A 89 0.79 -5.28 -13.76
N ASP A 90 2.10 -5.33 -13.92
CA ASP A 90 2.85 -4.60 -14.95
C ASP A 90 2.62 -3.07 -14.95
N LEU A 91 2.35 -2.48 -13.78
CA LEU A 91 2.24 -1.04 -13.61
C LEU A 91 3.61 -0.37 -13.89
N PRO A 92 3.70 0.60 -14.83
CA PRO A 92 4.97 1.18 -15.23
C PRO A 92 5.73 1.87 -14.09
N GLY A 93 7.01 1.57 -13.86
CA GLY A 93 7.80 2.20 -12.80
C GLY A 93 9.07 2.91 -13.28
N GLY A 94 9.98 2.18 -13.92
CA GLY A 94 11.31 2.66 -14.30
C GLY A 94 12.40 2.16 -13.34
N ARG A 95 13.44 2.98 -13.08
CA ARG A 95 14.52 2.59 -12.16
C ARG A 95 13.93 2.13 -10.82
N ARG A 96 14.40 1.00 -10.31
CA ARG A 96 13.79 0.31 -9.16
C ARG A 96 14.26 0.91 -7.84
N TRP A 97 13.29 1.17 -6.98
CA TRP A 97 13.41 1.24 -5.54
C TRP A 97 12.06 0.78 -4.97
N PRO A 98 12.02 0.05 -3.84
CA PRO A 98 10.76 -0.38 -3.24
C PRO A 98 9.86 0.84 -2.96
N GLY A 99 8.78 0.94 -3.72
CA GLY A 99 7.88 2.11 -3.69
C GLY A 99 6.83 2.03 -2.59
N GLY A 100 5.84 2.93 -2.60
CA GLY A 100 4.81 3.04 -1.57
C GLY A 100 3.39 2.82 -2.10
N ILE A 101 2.48 2.43 -1.20
CA ILE A 101 1.02 2.43 -1.44
C ILE A 101 0.30 3.10 -0.28
N ALA A 102 -0.79 3.82 -0.58
CA ALA A 102 -1.67 4.40 0.41
C ALA A 102 -3.14 4.40 -0.07
N ALA A 103 -4.08 4.23 0.85
CA ALA A 103 -5.49 4.49 0.65
C ALA A 103 -5.76 5.99 0.91
N HIS A 104 -6.12 6.72 -0.15
CA HIS A 104 -6.43 8.14 -0.09
C HIS A 104 -7.84 8.38 0.47
N ALA A 105 -8.10 9.56 1.03
CA ALA A 105 -9.38 9.90 1.68
C ALA A 105 -10.61 9.77 0.77
N ASP A 106 -10.45 9.90 -0.55
CA ASP A 106 -11.53 9.68 -1.52
C ASP A 106 -11.78 8.19 -1.87
N GLY A 107 -11.08 7.27 -1.20
CA GLY A 107 -11.26 5.82 -1.34
C GLY A 107 -10.45 5.19 -2.45
N SER A 108 -9.70 5.95 -3.24
CA SER A 108 -8.75 5.41 -4.22
C SER A 108 -7.46 4.91 -3.56
N LEU A 109 -6.76 4.01 -4.27
CA LEU A 109 -5.40 3.60 -3.91
C LEU A 109 -4.40 4.42 -4.71
N ILE A 110 -3.38 4.93 -4.06
CA ILE A 110 -2.24 5.61 -4.67
C ILE A 110 -1.04 4.71 -4.56
N VAL A 111 -0.36 4.46 -5.67
CA VAL A 111 0.81 3.58 -5.75
C VAL A 111 1.95 4.36 -6.37
N ALA A 112 3.06 4.51 -5.68
CA ALA A 112 4.28 5.09 -6.25
C ALA A 112 5.29 3.97 -6.44
N PHE A 113 5.86 3.86 -7.65
CA PHE A 113 6.95 2.95 -7.93
C PHE A 113 7.88 3.53 -8.99
N GLY A 114 9.18 3.50 -8.72
CA GLY A 114 10.17 4.14 -9.58
C GLY A 114 9.86 5.62 -9.75
N ARG A 115 9.62 6.07 -11.00
CA ARG A 115 9.26 7.46 -11.32
C ARG A 115 7.79 7.63 -11.69
N HIS A 116 6.92 6.68 -11.34
CA HIS A 116 5.50 6.78 -11.64
C HIS A 116 4.66 6.73 -10.38
N VAL A 117 3.51 7.39 -10.47
CA VAL A 117 2.42 7.31 -9.50
C VAL A 117 1.18 6.86 -10.25
N HIS A 118 0.55 5.80 -9.74
CA HIS A 118 -0.69 5.25 -10.26
C HIS A 118 -1.80 5.51 -9.25
N ARG A 119 -2.99 5.75 -9.78
CA ARG A 119 -4.22 5.83 -8.99
C ARG A 119 -5.14 4.71 -9.43
N LEU A 120 -5.58 3.90 -8.48
CA LEU A 120 -6.46 2.76 -8.70
C LEU A 120 -7.77 2.94 -7.95
N THR A 121 -8.85 2.33 -8.45
CA THR A 121 -10.04 2.08 -7.64
C THR A 121 -9.75 0.97 -6.62
N ALA A 122 -10.67 0.74 -5.68
CA ALA A 122 -10.54 -0.35 -4.71
C ALA A 122 -10.66 -1.74 -5.36
N ASP A 123 -11.25 -1.82 -6.55
CA ASP A 123 -11.33 -3.03 -7.37
C ASP A 123 -10.09 -3.21 -8.27
N LEU A 124 -9.04 -2.41 -8.05
CA LEU A 124 -7.77 -2.39 -8.78
C LEU A 124 -7.89 -1.97 -10.25
N GLU A 125 -8.92 -1.20 -10.60
CA GLU A 125 -9.01 -0.60 -11.92
C GLU A 125 -8.10 0.64 -12.01
N LEU A 126 -7.29 0.74 -13.06
CA LEU A 126 -6.40 1.88 -13.26
C LEU A 126 -7.19 3.14 -13.66
N VAL A 127 -7.18 4.14 -12.78
CA VAL A 127 -7.82 5.44 -13.03
C VAL A 127 -6.86 6.39 -13.75
N ALA A 128 -5.62 6.48 -13.28
CA ALA A 128 -4.63 7.39 -13.85
C ALA A 128 -3.20 6.91 -13.58
N THR A 129 -2.28 7.32 -14.45
CA THR A 129 -0.83 7.20 -14.24
C THR A 129 -0.16 8.54 -14.50
N ARG A 130 0.74 8.94 -13.61
CA ARG A 130 1.57 10.13 -13.75
C ARG A 130 3.04 9.78 -13.67
N ARG A 131 3.82 10.24 -14.64
CA ARG A 131 5.28 10.21 -14.57
C ARG A 131 5.79 11.44 -13.81
N LEU A 132 6.64 11.22 -12.81
CA LEU A 132 7.28 12.25 -12.01
C LEU A 132 8.39 12.97 -12.81
N PRO A 133 8.67 14.26 -12.50
CA PRO A 133 9.51 15.10 -13.35
C PRO A 133 11.00 14.76 -13.30
N ARG A 134 11.49 14.07 -12.26
CA ARG A 134 12.90 13.65 -12.17
C ARG A 134 13.02 12.16 -12.48
N ASP A 135 14.03 11.79 -13.26
CA ASP A 135 14.38 10.39 -13.48
C ASP A 135 15.07 9.81 -12.25
N ARG A 136 14.29 9.47 -11.23
CA ARG A 136 14.76 8.90 -9.96
C ARG A 136 13.88 7.73 -9.54
N PRO A 137 14.44 6.75 -8.81
CA PRO A 137 13.65 5.71 -8.18
C PRO A 137 13.12 6.24 -6.83
N TYR A 138 11.89 6.75 -6.80
CA TYR A 138 11.29 7.33 -5.60
C TYR A 138 10.91 6.22 -4.61
N ASN A 139 11.17 6.46 -3.33
CA ASN A 139 10.99 5.44 -2.29
C ASN A 139 9.55 5.31 -1.80
N SER A 140 8.83 6.42 -1.73
CA SER A 140 7.44 6.46 -1.29
C SER A 140 6.91 7.89 -1.42
N PHE A 141 5.80 8.17 -0.75
CA PHE A 141 5.18 9.48 -0.61
C PHE A 141 4.44 9.55 0.73
N VAL A 142 4.05 10.77 1.12
CA VAL A 142 3.03 11.00 2.15
C VAL A 142 1.86 11.76 1.55
N ILE A 143 0.67 11.61 2.15
CA ILE A 143 -0.52 12.37 1.77
C ILE A 143 -0.71 13.47 2.82
N LEU A 144 -0.84 14.70 2.36
CA LEU A 144 -1.12 15.86 3.19
C LEU A 144 -2.62 15.91 3.55
N PRO A 145 -3.03 16.68 4.58
CA PRO A 145 -4.43 16.78 4.99
C PRO A 145 -5.40 17.25 3.88
N ASP A 146 -4.89 17.95 2.87
CA ASP A 146 -5.65 18.41 1.70
C ASP A 146 -5.71 17.39 0.55
N GLY A 147 -5.12 16.20 0.73
CA GLY A 147 -5.03 15.14 -0.27
C GLY A 147 -3.84 15.24 -1.23
N CYS A 148 -2.99 16.26 -1.11
CA CYS A 148 -1.79 16.37 -1.96
C CYS A 148 -0.74 15.32 -1.59
N LEU A 149 0.02 14.87 -2.59
CA LEU A 149 1.09 13.87 -2.44
C LEU A 149 2.46 14.57 -2.37
N VAL A 150 3.31 14.16 -1.43
CA VAL A 150 4.69 14.67 -1.26
C VAL A 150 5.70 13.54 -1.25
#